data_AF-A0A5E6S3K0-F1
#
_entry.id   AF-A0A5E6S3K0-F1
#
_cell.length_a   1.000
_cell.length_b   1.000
_cell.length_c   1.000
_cell.angle_alpha   90.00
_cell.angle_beta   90.00
_cell.angle_gamma   90.00
#
_symmetry.space_group_name_H-M   'P 1'
#
loop_
_entity.id
_entity.type
_entity.pdbx_description
1 polymer ?
#
loop_
_entity_poly.entity_id
_entity_poly.type
_entity_poly.pdbx_seq_one_letter_code
_entity_poly.pdbx_strand_id
1 'polypeptide(L)'
;MSPENARSFSVSKGSILDGDYSLEIHPDAFADTATPESLQRVKSERKYNVRIKQHDLYLLDALTEHEGVSRSVLINKLLHDVLLDELMSIPDRDARALLAKTADERASYDALSRPWVFDAIGSECQHLLKNILAFNVPYEMMPDPSAPEDAYNSETFIGIKKKLAGVKK
;
A
#
# COMPACT_ATOMS: atom_id res chain seq x y z
N MET A 1 22.68 7.62 37.86
CA MET A 1 22.41 7.59 36.41
C MET A 1 23.09 6.35 35.88
N SER A 2 22.30 5.35 35.45
CA SER A 2 22.78 4.00 35.17
C SER A 2 23.05 3.82 33.66
N PRO A 3 24.15 3.18 33.25
CA PRO A 3 24.45 2.91 31.85
C PRO A 3 23.75 1.61 31.41
N GLU A 4 22.44 1.67 31.09
CA GLU A 4 21.67 0.47 30.71
C GLU A 4 21.71 0.15 29.20
N ASN A 5 22.33 0.98 28.35
CA ASN A 5 22.23 0.85 26.88
C ASN A 5 23.54 0.55 26.13
N ALA A 6 24.62 0.19 26.84
CA ALA A 6 25.87 -0.24 26.21
C ALA A 6 25.84 -1.78 26.01
N ARG A 7 25.90 -2.24 24.75
CA ARG A 7 26.11 -3.66 24.44
C ARG A 7 27.47 -3.83 23.78
N SER A 8 28.33 -4.63 24.39
CA SER A 8 29.60 -5.04 23.83
C SER A 8 29.49 -6.46 23.27
N PHE A 9 30.14 -6.69 22.14
CA PHE A 9 30.33 -8.03 21.61
C PHE A 9 31.72 -8.18 20.99
N SER A 10 32.27 -9.37 21.16
CA SER A 10 33.59 -9.74 20.65
C SER A 10 33.41 -10.74 19.52
N VAL A 11 34.05 -10.48 18.37
CA VAL A 11 34.06 -11.40 17.23
C VAL A 11 35.35 -12.20 17.27
N SER A 12 35.27 -13.52 17.12
CA SER A 12 36.40 -14.44 17.26
C SER A 12 37.45 -14.30 16.16
N LYS A 13 38.72 -14.47 16.54
CA LYS A 13 39.91 -14.53 15.67
C LYS A 13 39.70 -15.39 14.42
N GLY A 14 39.78 -14.76 13.25
CA GLY A 14 39.62 -15.41 11.93
C GLY A 14 38.55 -14.79 11.03
N SER A 15 37.74 -13.86 11.56
CA SER A 15 36.83 -13.01 10.77
C SER A 15 37.55 -11.74 10.29
N ILE A 16 37.12 -11.16 9.16
CA ILE A 16 37.65 -9.88 8.62
C ILE A 16 37.41 -8.71 9.62
N LEU A 17 36.49 -8.90 10.57
CA LEU A 17 36.15 -7.97 11.64
C LEU A 17 36.62 -8.51 13.00
N ASP A 18 37.89 -8.90 13.10
CA ASP A 18 38.50 -9.35 14.36
C ASP A 18 38.70 -8.15 15.30
N GLY A 19 38.01 -8.13 16.44
CA GLY A 19 38.05 -7.03 17.40
C GLY A 19 36.92 -7.03 18.42
N ASP A 20 37.14 -6.27 19.50
CA ASP A 20 36.12 -5.95 20.51
C ASP A 20 35.37 -4.68 20.09
N TYR A 21 34.06 -4.78 19.89
CA TYR A 21 33.22 -3.65 19.49
C TYR A 21 32.26 -3.29 20.63
N SER A 22 32.21 -2.00 20.96
CA SER A 22 31.24 -1.43 21.90
C SER A 22 30.24 -0.57 21.13
N LEU A 23 28.97 -0.95 21.16
CA LEU A 23 27.87 -0.15 20.63
C LEU A 23 27.22 0.61 21.80
N GLU A 24 27.33 1.93 21.78
CA GLU A 24 26.58 2.82 22.67
C GLU A 24 25.40 3.40 21.91
N ILE A 25 24.18 3.02 22.32
CA ILE A 25 22.96 3.59 21.78
C ILE A 25 22.60 4.79 22.66
N HIS A 26 22.64 6.00 22.10
CA HIS A 26 22.18 7.23 22.74
C HIS A 26 20.74 7.53 22.30
N PRO A 27 19.71 7.13 23.07
CA PRO A 27 18.32 7.27 22.67
C PRO A 27 17.92 8.74 22.50
N ASP A 28 18.54 9.62 23.29
CA ASP A 28 18.25 11.06 23.33
C ASP A 28 18.62 11.76 22.01
N ALA A 29 19.61 11.24 21.26
CA ALA A 29 19.96 11.77 19.94
C ALA A 29 18.88 11.51 18.87
N PHE A 30 18.01 10.51 19.09
CA PHE A 30 16.87 10.20 18.20
C PHE A 30 15.61 10.99 18.57
N ALA A 31 15.55 11.58 19.77
CA ALA A 31 14.42 12.37 20.21
C ALA A 31 14.34 13.73 19.47
N ASP A 32 15.49 14.34 19.16
CA ASP A 32 15.55 15.67 18.53
C ASP A 32 15.32 15.67 17.01
N THR A 33 15.52 14.52 16.34
CA THR A 33 15.20 14.35 14.91
C THR A 33 13.79 13.83 14.67
N ALA A 34 13.16 13.28 15.70
CA ALA A 34 11.73 12.99 15.70
C ALA A 34 10.96 14.27 16.04
N THR A 35 11.00 15.26 15.16
CA THR A 35 9.95 16.28 15.16
C THR A 35 8.65 15.51 14.96
N PRO A 36 7.69 15.53 15.90
CA PRO A 36 6.37 14.99 15.65
C PRO A 36 5.69 16.06 14.79
N GLU A 37 6.11 16.19 13.53
CA GLU A 37 5.15 16.55 12.51
C GLU A 37 4.07 15.51 12.66
N SER A 38 3.02 15.94 13.34
CA SER A 38 1.88 15.16 13.75
C SER A 38 1.64 14.10 12.69
N LEU A 39 1.68 12.82 13.08
CA LEU A 39 0.87 11.81 12.44
C LEU A 39 -0.53 12.43 12.38
N GLN A 40 -0.80 13.14 11.29
CA GLN A 40 -2.02 13.90 11.13
C GLN A 40 -3.08 12.84 11.19
N ARG A 41 -3.77 12.75 12.33
CA ARG A 41 -4.87 11.81 12.52
C ARG A 41 -5.73 11.95 11.29
N VAL A 42 -5.71 10.91 10.46
CA VAL A 42 -6.38 10.86 9.18
C VAL A 42 -7.82 11.28 9.43
N LYS A 43 -8.18 12.45 8.89
CA LYS A 43 -9.37 13.20 9.27
C LYS A 43 -10.67 12.59 8.71
N SER A 44 -10.69 11.30 8.39
CA SER A 44 -11.77 10.67 7.62
C SER A 44 -12.18 9.26 8.06
N GLU A 45 -12.00 8.88 9.33
CA GLU A 45 -12.72 7.70 9.87
C GLU A 45 -14.24 8.00 9.95
N ARG A 46 -14.92 7.88 8.81
CA ARG A 46 -16.37 7.90 8.73
C ARG A 46 -16.89 6.58 9.30
N LYS A 47 -17.70 6.67 10.36
CA LYS A 47 -18.37 5.51 10.95
C LYS A 47 -19.65 5.22 10.16
N TYR A 48 -19.80 3.99 9.70
CA TYR A 48 -20.98 3.52 8.97
C TYR A 48 -21.72 2.44 9.77
N ASN A 49 -23.04 2.50 9.76
CA ASN A 49 -23.89 1.47 10.35
C ASN A 49 -24.29 0.47 9.27
N VAL A 50 -23.87 -0.79 9.41
CA VAL A 50 -24.17 -1.87 8.45
C VAL A 50 -25.21 -2.81 9.04
N ARG A 51 -26.20 -3.21 8.24
CA ARG A 51 -27.19 -4.22 8.62
C ARG A 51 -26.69 -5.61 8.21
N ILE A 52 -26.49 -6.48 9.19
CA ILE A 52 -26.01 -7.86 9.00
C ILE A 52 -27.06 -8.81 9.56
N LYS A 53 -27.29 -9.95 8.91
CA LYS A 53 -28.25 -10.95 9.41
C LYS A 53 -27.69 -11.63 10.66
N GLN A 54 -28.56 -12.08 11.55
CA GLN A 54 -28.15 -12.63 12.83
C GLN A 54 -27.27 -13.89 12.71
N HIS A 55 -27.51 -14.76 11.73
CA HIS A 55 -26.67 -15.95 11.50
C HIS A 55 -25.26 -15.57 11.02
N ASP A 56 -25.16 -14.61 10.11
CA ASP A 56 -23.88 -14.10 9.63
C ASP A 56 -23.09 -13.43 10.77
N LEU A 57 -23.80 -12.77 11.71
CA LEU A 57 -23.19 -12.19 12.90
C LEU A 57 -22.53 -13.25 13.79
N TYR A 58 -23.20 -14.40 14.02
CA TYR A 58 -22.61 -15.50 14.80
C TYR A 58 -21.35 -16.08 14.12
N LEU A 59 -21.37 -16.19 12.80
CA LEU A 59 -20.19 -16.62 12.04
C LEU A 59 -19.04 -15.61 12.18
N LEU A 60 -19.33 -14.31 12.03
CA LEU A 60 -18.32 -13.27 12.21
C LEU A 60 -17.72 -13.29 13.62
N ASP A 61 -18.54 -13.51 14.64
CA ASP A 61 -18.06 -13.62 16.03
C ASP A 61 -17.08 -14.77 16.20
N ALA A 62 -17.42 -15.97 15.70
CA ALA A 62 -16.53 -17.13 15.73
C ALA A 62 -15.21 -16.88 14.98
N LEU A 63 -15.27 -16.19 13.82
CA LEU A 63 -14.08 -15.84 13.05
C LEU A 63 -13.21 -14.79 13.77
N THR A 64 -13.82 -13.79 14.41
CA THR A 64 -13.07 -12.79 15.19
C THR A 64 -12.38 -13.38 16.40
N GLU A 65 -13.02 -14.35 17.07
CA GLU A 65 -12.43 -15.08 18.19
C GLU A 65 -11.25 -15.96 17.72
N HIS A 66 -11.41 -16.64 16.58
CA HIS A 66 -10.37 -17.47 15.99
C HIS A 66 -9.14 -16.66 15.52
N GLU A 67 -9.34 -15.51 14.86
CA GLU A 67 -8.25 -14.67 14.35
C GLU A 67 -7.69 -13.70 15.42
N GLY A 68 -8.38 -13.52 16.55
CA GLY A 68 -7.98 -12.58 17.60
C GLY A 68 -8.08 -11.10 17.21
N VAL A 69 -8.95 -10.77 16.25
CA VAL A 69 -9.14 -9.41 15.71
C VAL A 69 -10.54 -8.88 16.01
N SER A 70 -10.71 -7.56 16.02
CA SER A 70 -12.05 -6.97 16.20
C SER A 70 -12.95 -7.20 14.98
N ARG A 71 -14.28 -7.24 15.19
CA ARG A 71 -15.28 -7.33 14.11
C ARG A 71 -15.08 -6.28 13.01
N SER A 72 -14.77 -5.05 13.39
CA SER A 72 -14.56 -3.96 12.43
C SER A 72 -13.34 -4.23 11.54
N VAL A 73 -12.26 -4.77 12.11
CA VAL A 73 -11.05 -5.13 11.35
C VAL A 73 -11.37 -6.26 10.37
N LEU A 74 -12.08 -7.30 10.83
CA LEU A 74 -12.48 -8.41 9.97
C LEU A 74 -13.40 -7.95 8.82
N ILE A 75 -14.40 -7.11 9.12
CA ILE A 75 -15.30 -6.56 8.09
C ILE A 75 -14.55 -5.70 7.09
N ASN A 76 -13.63 -4.86 7.54
CA ASN A 76 -12.82 -4.03 6.66
C ASN A 76 -11.90 -4.89 5.76
N LYS A 77 -11.34 -5.98 6.29
CA LYS A 77 -10.54 -6.94 5.52
C LYS A 77 -11.39 -7.62 4.45
N LEU A 78 -12.56 -8.16 4.82
CA LEU A 78 -13.48 -8.78 3.87
C LEU A 78 -13.94 -7.81 2.76
N LEU A 79 -14.26 -6.57 3.14
CA LEU A 79 -14.63 -5.53 2.17
C LEU A 79 -13.46 -5.20 1.25
N HIS A 80 -12.24 -5.10 1.79
CA HIS A 80 -11.05 -4.87 0.98
C HIS A 80 -10.83 -6.00 -0.02
N ASP A 81 -10.89 -7.26 0.42
CA ASP A 81 -10.67 -8.43 -0.43
C ASP A 81 -11.71 -8.50 -1.56
N VAL A 82 -13.00 -8.29 -1.25
CA VAL A 82 -14.08 -8.28 -2.26
C VAL A 82 -13.88 -7.15 -3.29
N LEU A 83 -13.55 -5.94 -2.83
CA LEU A 83 -13.35 -4.81 -3.75
C LEU A 83 -12.08 -4.96 -4.58
N LEU A 84 -11.04 -5.57 -4.02
CA LEU A 84 -9.81 -5.87 -4.72
C LEU A 84 -10.05 -6.91 -5.82
N ASP A 85 -10.79 -7.98 -5.52
CA ASP A 85 -11.15 -8.99 -6.52
C ASP A 85 -11.96 -8.38 -7.67
N GLU A 86 -12.94 -7.53 -7.37
CA GLU A 86 -13.71 -6.79 -8.38
C GLU A 86 -12.81 -5.87 -9.22
N LEU A 87 -11.86 -5.17 -8.60
CA LEU A 87 -10.88 -4.34 -9.32
C LEU A 87 -10.01 -5.21 -10.25
N MET A 88 -9.50 -6.33 -9.75
CA MET A 88 -8.65 -7.24 -10.51
C MET A 88 -9.40 -7.98 -11.63
N SER A 89 -10.73 -8.11 -11.51
CA SER A 89 -11.59 -8.69 -12.54
C SER A 89 -11.66 -7.85 -13.83
N ILE A 90 -11.35 -6.55 -13.76
CA ILE A 90 -11.33 -5.66 -14.93
C ILE A 90 -10.20 -6.11 -15.87
N PRO A 91 -10.48 -6.59 -17.09
CA PRO A 91 -9.45 -7.16 -17.97
C PRO A 91 -8.50 -6.10 -18.53
N ASP A 92 -8.99 -4.87 -18.66
CA ASP A 92 -8.26 -3.73 -19.17
C ASP A 92 -7.35 -3.13 -18.09
N ARG A 93 -6.05 -3.18 -18.37
CA ARG A 93 -4.99 -2.82 -17.40
C ARG A 93 -4.95 -1.34 -17.10
N ASP A 94 -5.01 -0.51 -18.13
CA ASP A 94 -4.93 0.95 -17.97
C ASP A 94 -6.19 1.46 -17.27
N ALA A 95 -7.35 0.89 -17.61
CA ALA A 95 -8.61 1.15 -16.94
C ALA A 95 -8.55 0.79 -15.44
N ARG A 96 -7.99 -0.38 -15.11
CA ARG A 96 -7.81 -0.84 -13.74
C ARG A 96 -6.87 0.09 -12.95
N ALA A 97 -5.71 0.41 -13.52
CA ALA A 97 -4.74 1.30 -12.92
C ALA A 97 -5.30 2.72 -12.71
N LEU A 98 -6.07 3.23 -13.67
CA LEU A 98 -6.74 4.53 -13.55
C LEU A 98 -7.74 4.52 -12.40
N LEU A 99 -8.56 3.47 -12.28
CA LEU A 99 -9.55 3.35 -11.22
C LEU A 99 -8.88 3.27 -9.84
N ALA A 100 -7.82 2.45 -9.72
CA ALA A 100 -7.04 2.31 -8.51
C ALA A 100 -6.39 3.64 -8.09
N LYS A 101 -5.71 4.32 -9.02
CA LYS A 101 -5.11 5.64 -8.78
C LYS A 101 -6.15 6.68 -8.34
N THR A 102 -7.33 6.69 -8.99
CA THR A 102 -8.39 7.64 -8.64
C THR A 102 -8.99 7.33 -7.26
N ALA A 103 -9.10 6.05 -6.89
CA ALA A 103 -9.50 5.66 -5.54
C ALA A 103 -8.44 6.10 -4.53
N ASP A 104 -7.16 5.91 -4.87
CA ASP A 104 -6.04 6.26 -4.01
C ASP A 104 -5.96 7.77 -3.74
N GLU A 105 -6.15 8.60 -4.77
CA GLU A 105 -6.19 10.07 -4.63
C GLU A 105 -7.35 10.57 -3.76
N ARG A 106 -8.44 9.79 -3.69
CA ARG A 106 -9.62 10.09 -2.87
C ARG A 106 -9.50 9.52 -1.46
N ALA A 107 -8.69 8.49 -1.28
CA ALA A 107 -8.40 7.91 0.01
C ALA A 107 -7.37 8.76 0.76
N SER A 108 -7.64 9.04 2.04
CA SER A 108 -6.63 9.61 2.93
C SER A 108 -5.87 8.47 3.57
N TYR A 109 -4.84 7.98 2.89
CA TYR A 109 -3.95 6.94 3.41
C TYR A 109 -3.18 7.44 4.65
N ASP A 110 -3.04 6.58 5.65
CA ASP A 110 -2.02 6.76 6.69
C ASP A 110 -0.64 6.34 6.16
N ALA A 111 0.42 6.65 6.91
CA ALA A 111 1.79 6.35 6.50
C ALA A 111 2.12 4.84 6.36
N LEU A 112 1.25 3.95 6.85
CA LEU A 112 1.45 2.49 6.85
C LEU A 112 0.53 1.77 5.85
N SER A 113 -0.47 2.47 5.33
CA SER A 113 -1.44 1.94 4.40
C SER A 113 -0.89 1.88 2.99
N ARG A 114 -1.22 0.79 2.29
CA ARG A 114 -0.73 0.52 0.94
C ARG A 114 -1.77 0.99 -0.10
N PRO A 115 -1.39 1.91 -1.01
CA PRO A 115 -2.25 2.34 -2.11
C PRO A 115 -2.63 1.17 -3.04
N TRP A 116 -3.88 1.15 -3.52
CA TRP A 116 -4.41 0.09 -4.38
C TRP A 116 -3.77 0.07 -5.76
N VAL A 117 -3.18 1.19 -6.21
CA VAL A 117 -2.44 1.23 -7.47
C VAL A 117 -1.34 0.17 -7.51
N PHE A 118 -0.69 -0.12 -6.38
CA PHE A 118 0.36 -1.14 -6.30
C PHE A 118 -0.17 -2.55 -6.50
N ASP A 119 -1.41 -2.81 -6.08
CA ASP A 119 -2.04 -4.11 -6.29
C ASP A 119 -2.54 -4.22 -7.74
N ALA A 120 -3.03 -3.11 -8.31
CA ALA A 120 -3.48 -3.05 -9.71
C ALA A 120 -2.36 -3.24 -10.74
N ILE A 121 -1.14 -2.73 -10.47
CA ILE A 121 0.02 -2.78 -11.38
C ILE A 121 1.08 -3.81 -10.95
N GLY A 122 0.82 -4.57 -9.89
CA GLY A 122 1.85 -5.41 -9.25
C GLY A 122 2.47 -6.44 -10.19
N SER A 123 1.68 -6.98 -11.12
CA SER A 123 2.17 -7.94 -12.11
C SER A 123 3.10 -7.29 -13.14
N GLU A 124 2.85 -6.03 -13.48
CA GLU A 124 3.57 -5.21 -14.43
C GLU A 124 4.89 -4.74 -13.84
N CYS A 125 4.90 -4.38 -12.55
CA CYS A 125 6.13 -4.11 -11.82
C CYS A 125 7.07 -5.33 -11.84
N GLN A 126 6.56 -6.56 -11.73
CA GLN A 126 7.39 -7.76 -11.85
C GLN A 126 7.97 -7.92 -13.26
N HIS A 127 7.20 -7.62 -14.31
CA HIS A 127 7.68 -7.65 -15.70
C HIS A 127 8.72 -6.56 -15.94
N LEU A 128 8.48 -5.34 -15.46
CA LEU A 128 9.41 -4.22 -15.53
C LEU A 128 10.71 -4.54 -14.78
N LEU A 129 10.61 -5.09 -13.56
CA LEU A 129 11.77 -5.52 -12.76
C LEU A 129 12.56 -6.61 -13.48
N LYS A 130 11.88 -7.62 -14.02
CA LYS A 130 12.51 -8.69 -14.80
C LYS A 130 13.20 -8.13 -16.05
N ASN A 131 12.56 -7.18 -16.74
CA ASN A 131 13.15 -6.52 -17.89
C ASN A 131 14.36 -5.70 -17.47
N ILE A 132 14.31 -4.84 -16.44
CA ILE A 132 15.46 -4.07 -15.94
C ILE A 132 16.64 -4.98 -15.59
N LEU A 133 16.36 -6.11 -14.92
CA LEU A 133 17.39 -7.06 -14.51
C LEU A 133 17.97 -7.88 -15.68
N ALA A 134 17.21 -8.14 -16.74
CA ALA A 134 17.61 -8.97 -17.88
C ALA A 134 18.07 -8.16 -19.12
N PHE A 135 17.49 -6.98 -19.33
CA PHE A 135 17.63 -6.10 -20.48
C PHE A 135 17.62 -4.66 -19.97
N ASN A 136 18.79 -4.05 -19.82
CA ASN A 136 18.97 -2.72 -19.25
C ASN A 136 18.53 -1.58 -20.19
N VAL A 137 17.37 -1.70 -20.84
CA VAL A 137 16.83 -0.70 -21.78
C VAL A 137 15.34 -0.45 -21.50
N PRO A 138 14.93 0.79 -21.17
CA PRO A 138 13.54 1.16 -21.08
C PRO A 138 12.95 1.19 -22.50
N TYR A 139 11.88 0.45 -22.76
CA TYR A 139 11.18 0.53 -24.04
C TYR A 139 10.45 1.88 -24.12
N GLU A 140 10.98 2.78 -24.94
CA GLU A 140 10.37 4.05 -25.31
C GLU A 140 9.16 3.80 -26.22
N MET A 141 7.96 4.12 -25.74
CA MET A 141 6.90 4.61 -26.61
C MET A 141 6.68 6.08 -26.24
N MET A 142 7.36 6.98 -26.95
CA MET A 142 6.88 8.36 -26.99
C MET A 142 5.63 8.39 -27.87
N PRO A 143 4.49 8.91 -27.39
CA PRO A 143 3.31 9.09 -28.24
C PRO A 143 3.64 10.09 -29.37
N ASP A 144 3.06 9.86 -30.55
CA ASP A 144 3.09 10.86 -31.64
C ASP A 144 2.36 12.12 -31.14
N PRO A 145 3.01 13.29 -31.05
CA PRO A 145 2.39 14.52 -30.55
C PRO A 145 1.22 15.02 -31.42
N SER A 146 1.03 14.43 -32.61
CA SER A 146 -0.08 14.73 -33.52
C SER A 146 -1.29 13.81 -33.34
N ALA A 147 -1.16 12.74 -32.53
CA ALA A 147 -2.25 11.82 -32.28
C ALA A 147 -3.30 12.45 -31.34
N PRO A 148 -4.60 12.24 -31.57
CA PRO A 148 -5.65 12.61 -30.62
C PRO A 148 -5.35 12.08 -29.21
N GLU A 149 -5.68 12.84 -28.15
CA GLU A 149 -5.39 12.46 -26.75
C GLU A 149 -5.89 11.06 -26.34
N ASP A 150 -6.92 10.55 -27.03
CA ASP A 150 -7.52 9.24 -26.78
C ASP A 150 -7.10 8.16 -27.79
N ALA A 151 -6.21 8.44 -28.73
CA ALA A 151 -5.84 7.53 -29.82
C ALA A 151 -5.22 6.21 -29.35
N TYR A 152 -4.63 6.20 -28.16
CA TYR A 152 -3.99 5.02 -27.55
C TYR A 152 -4.81 4.44 -26.39
N ASN A 153 -5.95 5.06 -26.05
CA ASN A 153 -6.77 4.65 -24.93
C ASN A 153 -7.86 3.68 -25.41
N SER A 154 -8.08 2.61 -24.65
CA SER A 154 -9.16 1.67 -24.92
C SER A 154 -10.54 2.31 -24.66
N GLU A 155 -11.59 1.73 -25.26
CA GLU A 155 -12.97 2.15 -25.01
C GLU A 155 -13.37 2.02 -23.53
N THR A 156 -12.87 0.98 -22.85
CA THR A 156 -13.09 0.73 -21.42
C THR A 156 -12.48 1.85 -20.57
N PHE A 157 -11.24 2.24 -20.88
CA PHE A 157 -10.54 3.33 -20.21
C PHE A 157 -11.29 4.66 -20.36
N ILE A 158 -11.70 4.99 -21.59
CA ILE A 158 -12.46 6.21 -21.89
C ILE A 158 -13.81 6.20 -21.15
N GLY A 159 -14.50 5.05 -21.12
CA GLY A 159 -15.76 4.88 -20.42
C GLY A 159 -15.65 5.11 -18.91
N ILE A 160 -14.61 4.56 -18.27
CA ILE A 160 -14.35 4.76 -16.84
C ILE A 160 -13.91 6.20 -16.55
N LYS A 161 -13.01 6.79 -17.34
CA LYS A 161 -12.58 8.18 -17.23
C LYS A 161 -13.77 9.15 -17.24
N LYS A 162 -14.72 8.97 -18.16
CA LYS A 162 -15.95 9.78 -18.24
C LYS A 162 -16.83 9.61 -17.00
N LYS A 163 -17.01 8.37 -16.51
CA LYS A 163 -17.80 8.11 -15.29
C LYS A 163 -17.16 8.73 -14.05
N LEU A 164 -15.84 8.65 -13.92
CA LEU A 164 -15.10 9.21 -12.79
C LEU A 164 -15.12 10.75 -12.79
N ALA A 165 -15.10 11.39 -13.96
CA ALA A 165 -15.23 12.85 -14.08
C ALA A 165 -16.58 13.39 -13.56
N GLY A 166 -17.63 12.56 -13.57
CA GLY A 166 -18.96 12.92 -13.05
C GLY A 166 -19.10 12.81 -11.52
N VAL A 167 -18.18 12.14 -10.83
CA VAL A 167 -18.27 11.94 -9.37
C VAL A 167 -17.61 13.12 -8.66
N LYS A 168 -18.41 14.12 -8.28
CA LYS A 168 -17.97 15.31 -7.50
C LYS A 168 -17.32 14.93 -6.16
N LYS A 169 -16.34 15.74 -5.73
CA LYS A 169 -15.60 15.65 -4.45
C LYS A 169 -16.51 15.71 -3.23
#